data_AF-A0A7K0R8H3-F1
#
_entry.id   AF-A0A7K0R8H3-F1
#
_cell.length_a   1.000
_cell.length_b   1.000
_cell.length_c   1.000
_cell.angle_alpha   90.00
_cell.angle_beta   90.00
_cell.angle_gamma   90.00
#
_symmetry.space_group_name_H-M   'P 1'
#
loop_
_entity.id
_entity.type
_entity.pdbx_description
1 polymer ?
#
loop_
_entity_poly.entity_id
_entity_poly.type
_entity_poly.pdbx_seq_one_letter_code
_entity_poly.pdbx_strand_id
1 'polypeptide(L)' 'VLIGARDGERILAEDVARRLDTINYEITCGLTARVPRAGAGG' A
#
# COMPACT_ATOMS: atom_id res chain seq x y z
N VAL A 1 8.90 3.63 -3.28
CA VAL A 1 7.44 3.56 -3.00
C VAL A 1 7.26 2.61 -1.82
N LEU A 2 6.29 2.79 -0.91
CA LEU A 2 6.06 1.82 0.17
C LEU A 2 5.13 0.68 -0.26
N ILE A 3 4.07 1.02 -1.01
CA ILE A 3 3.17 0.12 -1.72
C ILE A 3 2.87 0.80 -3.06
N GLY A 4 2.98 0.09 -4.17
CA GLY A 4 2.84 0.62 -5.53
C GLY A 4 3.98 0.15 -6.45
N ALA A 5 4.26 0.91 -7.51
CA ALA A 5 5.35 0.62 -8.44
C ALA A 5 6.23 1.85 -8.69
N ARG A 6 7.55 1.65 -8.82
CA ARG A 6 8.52 2.68 -9.20
C ARG A 6 9.78 2.02 -9.76
N ASP A 7 10.35 2.60 -10.82
CA ASP A 7 11.63 2.17 -11.41
C ASP A 7 11.71 0.65 -11.73
N GLY A 8 10.60 0.07 -12.21
CA GLY A 8 10.49 -1.36 -12.52
C GLY A 8 10.27 -2.27 -11.31
N GLU A 9 10.34 -1.74 -10.08
CA GLU A 9 10.03 -2.45 -8.86
C GLU A 9 8.55 -2.31 -8.51
N ARG A 10 7.94 -3.37 -7.99
CA ARG A 10 6.55 -3.42 -7.55
C ARG A 10 6.46 -4.01 -6.15
N ILE A 11 5.75 -3.30 -5.26
CA ILE A 11 5.42 -3.76 -3.91
C ILE A 11 3.91 -3.73 -3.76
N LEU A 12 3.30 -4.90 -3.58
CA LEU A 12 1.86 -5.06 -3.38
C LEU A 12 1.48 -4.93 -1.90
N ALA A 13 0.21 -4.65 -1.62
CA ALA A 13 -0.32 -4.67 -0.25
C ALA A 13 -0.20 -6.08 0.36
N GLU A 14 -0.37 -7.12 -0.46
CA GLU A 14 -0.18 -8.53 -0.09
C GLU A 14 1.27 -8.83 0.33
N ASP A 15 2.25 -8.15 -0.26
CA ASP A 15 3.66 -8.33 0.08
C ASP A 15 3.96 -7.79 1.48
N VAL A 16 3.29 -6.70 1.87
CA VAL A 16 3.38 -6.13 3.22
C VAL A 16 2.60 -7.00 4.21
N ALA A 17 1.40 -7.43 3.83
CA ALA A 17 0.53 -8.28 4.65
C ALA A 17 1.23 -9.59 5.06
N ARG A 18 1.91 -10.27 4.13
CA ARG A 18 2.69 -11.49 4.43
C ARG A 18 3.83 -11.27 5.43
N ARG A 19 4.44 -10.07 5.45
CA ARG A 19 5.51 -9.74 6.40
C ARG A 19 4.98 -9.48 7.81
N LEU A 20 3.71 -9.08 7.91
CA LEU A 20 3.03 -8.74 9.16
C LEU A 20 2.09 -9.84 9.64
N ASP A 21 2.06 -10.99 8.97
CA ASP A 21 1.15 -12.12 9.22
C ASP A 21 -0.32 -11.69 9.29
N THR A 22 -0.75 -10.91 8.30
CA THR A 22 -2.14 -10.44 8.17
C THR A 22 -2.60 -10.49 6.70
N ILE A 23 -3.81 -9.97 6.45
CA ILE A 23 -4.44 -9.85 5.15
C ILE A 23 -4.25 -8.46 4.54
N ASN A 24 -4.38 -8.37 3.22
CA ASN A 24 -4.21 -7.12 2.47
C ASN A 24 -5.18 -6.01 2.90
N TYR A 25 -6.39 -6.37 3.33
CA TYR A 25 -7.41 -5.41 3.76
C TYR A 25 -7.00 -4.65 5.02
N GLU A 26 -6.27 -5.29 5.94
CA GLU A 26 -5.75 -4.60 7.13
C GLU A 26 -4.66 -3.59 6.79
N ILE A 27 -3.89 -3.84 5.73
CA ILE A 27 -2.88 -2.89 5.25
C ILE A 27 -3.53 -1.63 4.68
N THR A 28 -4.54 -1.78 3.83
CA THR A 28 -5.19 -0.62 3.20
C THR A 28 -6.16 0.10 4.16
N CYS A 29 -6.87 -0.62 5.02
CA CYS A 29 -7.74 -0.03 6.04
C CYS A 29 -6.97 0.59 7.21
N GLY A 30 -5.76 0.11 7.49
CA GLY A 30 -4.85 0.71 8.46
C GLY A 30 -4.35 2.11 8.06
N LEU A 31 -4.53 2.52 6.80
CA LEU A 31 -4.20 3.87 6.33
C LEU A 31 -5.18 4.90 6.91
N THR A 32 -4.74 5.54 7.99
CA THR A 32 -5.50 6.55 8.71
C THR A 32 -5.71 7.84 7.89
N ALA A 33 -6.59 8.72 8.39
CA ALA A 33 -6.85 10.03 7.80
C ALA A 33 -5.62 10.96 7.71
N ARG A 34 -4.51 10.65 8.40
CA ARG A 34 -3.25 11.40 8.28
C ARG A 34 -2.56 11.20 6.93
N VAL A 35 -2.90 10.14 6.20
CA VAL A 35 -2.40 9.87 4.85
C VAL A 35 -3.38 10.49 3.85
N PRO A 36 -3.02 11.59 3.17
CA PRO A 36 -3.91 12.23 2.20
C PRO A 36 -4.15 11.30 1.00
N ARG A 37 -5.40 11.29 0.52
CA ARG A 37 -5.81 10.55 -0.68
C ARG A 37 -5.77 11.51 -1.86
N ALA A 38 -4.86 11.27 -2.80
CA ALA A 38 -4.83 11.96 -4.08
C ALA A 38 -5.42 11.04 -5.16
N GLY A 39 -6.23 11.59 -6.06
CA GLY A 39 -6.62 10.89 -7.28
C GLY A 39 -5.42 10.66 -8.19
N ALA A 40 -5.54 9.76 -9.16
CA ALA A 40 -4.55 9.65 -10.21
C ALA A 40 -4.58 10.97 -11.02
N GLY A 41 -3.61 11.85 -10.76
CA GLY A 41 -3.35 12.99 -11.63
C GLY A 41 -2.85 12.46 -12.98
N GLY A 42 -3.48 12.91 -14.06
CA GLY A 42 -2.96 12.74 -15.41
C GLY A 42 -1.68 13.54 -15.61
#